data_AF-A0A930ZEB7-F1
#
_entry.id   AF-A0A930ZEB7-F1
#
_cell.length_a   1.000
_cell.length_b   1.000
_cell.length_c   1.000
_cell.angle_alpha   90.00
_cell.angle_beta   90.00
_cell.angle_gamma   90.00
#
_symmetry.space_group_name_H-M   'P 1'
#
loop_
_entity.id
_entity.type
_entity.pdbx_description
1 polymer ?
#
loop_
_entity_poly.entity_id
_entity_poly.type
_entity_poly.pdbx_seq_one_letter_code
_entity_poly.pdbx_strand_id
1 'polypeptide(L)'
;MTQSIGKPTWHSHDFKVKMLDWSSARGSRLRYTCRLCSRKFCHFTVQSQGPWAVDGESRALESAVSDRWLAEACPRGLVAGDEADSMRLREPLH
;
A
#
# COMPACT_ATOMS: atom_id res chain seq x y z
N MET A 1 -6.51 -19.46 23.84
CA MET A 1 -5.73 -19.12 22.63
C MET A 1 -5.89 -17.63 22.40
N THR A 2 -5.01 -16.85 23.02
CA THR A 2 -5.06 -15.38 22.99
C THR A 2 -4.55 -14.93 21.62
N GLN A 3 -5.44 -14.36 20.80
CA GLN A 3 -5.05 -13.70 19.56
C GLN A 3 -4.09 -12.56 19.93
N SER A 4 -2.82 -12.71 19.56
CA SER A 4 -1.89 -11.60 19.51
C SER A 4 -2.48 -10.59 18.54
N ILE A 5 -3.05 -9.49 19.05
CA ILE A 5 -3.35 -8.31 18.24
C ILE A 5 -1.98 -7.75 17.87
N GLY A 6 -1.37 -8.33 16.83
CA GLY A 6 -0.08 -7.90 16.31
C GLY A 6 -0.20 -6.44 15.97
N LYS A 7 0.74 -5.62 16.47
CA LYS A 7 0.90 -4.24 16.01
C LYS A 7 0.80 -4.23 14.48
N PRO A 8 0.10 -3.26 13.86
CA PRO A 8 0.00 -3.19 12.41
C PRO A 8 1.39 -3.34 11.81
N THR A 9 1.60 -4.41 11.05
CA THR A 9 2.85 -4.71 10.34
C THR A 9 3.28 -3.54 9.47
N TRP A 10 2.33 -2.71 9.07
CA TRP A 10 2.49 -1.37 8.50
C TRP A 10 3.54 -0.47 9.18
N HIS A 11 3.59 -0.43 10.52
CA HIS A 11 4.55 0.42 11.24
C HIS A 11 6.00 -0.04 11.13
N SER A 12 6.24 -1.25 10.63
CA SER A 12 7.61 -1.73 10.38
C SER A 12 8.26 -1.11 9.14
N HIS A 13 7.50 -0.39 8.32
CA HIS A 13 7.97 0.31 7.14
C HIS A 13 8.36 1.76 7.47
N ASP A 14 9.46 2.23 6.87
CA ASP A 14 9.87 3.64 6.92
C ASP A 14 9.38 4.36 5.67
N PHE A 15 8.30 5.15 5.79
CA PHE A 15 7.63 5.75 4.64
C PHE A 15 8.12 7.17 4.34
N LYS A 16 8.38 7.42 3.06
CA LYS A 16 8.26 8.76 2.47
C LYS A 16 6.82 8.96 1.97
N VAL A 17 6.19 10.06 2.38
CA VAL A 17 4.80 10.38 2.01
C VAL A 17 4.77 11.51 0.98
N LYS A 18 3.95 11.35 -0.07
CA LYS A 18 3.68 12.38 -1.08
C LYS A 18 2.17 12.50 -1.28
N MET A 19 1.63 13.72 -1.24
CA MET A 19 0.25 13.96 -1.68
C MET A 19 0.18 13.88 -3.21
N LEU A 20 -0.77 13.11 -3.74
CA LEU A 20 -0.99 12.97 -5.18
C LEU A 20 -2.06 13.95 -5.68
N ASP A 21 -3.21 13.95 -5.01
CA ASP A 21 -4.37 14.76 -5.34
C ASP A 21 -5.26 14.94 -4.11
N TRP A 22 -6.28 15.77 -4.25
CA TRP A 22 -7.27 16.03 -3.22
C TRP A 22 -8.67 16.12 -3.83
N SER A 23 -9.66 15.68 -3.07
CA SER A 23 -11.07 15.92 -3.36
C SER A 23 -11.84 16.16 -2.07
N SER A 24 -12.94 16.90 -2.13
CA SER A 24 -13.82 17.11 -0.97
C SER A 24 -14.46 15.81 -0.48
N ALA A 25 -14.78 14.89 -1.40
CA ALA A 25 -15.46 13.63 -1.07
C ALA A 25 -14.54 12.59 -0.41
N ARG A 26 -13.26 12.51 -0.82
CA ARG A 26 -12.32 11.47 -0.36
C ARG A 26 -11.16 12.01 0.47
N GLY A 27 -10.99 13.32 0.52
CA GLY A 27 -9.82 13.96 1.11
C GLY A 27 -8.59 13.87 0.21
N SER A 28 -7.41 13.97 0.82
CA SER A 28 -6.12 13.87 0.12
C SER A 28 -5.80 12.40 -0.18
N ARG A 29 -5.43 12.10 -1.43
CA ARG A 29 -4.81 10.81 -1.78
C ARG A 29 -3.32 10.89 -1.51
N LEU A 30 -2.85 10.16 -0.51
CA LEU A 30 -1.44 10.13 -0.12
C LEU A 30 -0.79 8.86 -0.65
N ARG A 31 0.37 8.99 -1.31
CA ARG A 31 1.28 7.90 -1.65
C ARG A 31 2.31 7.72 -0.55
N TYR A 32 2.37 6.53 0.00
CA TYR A 32 3.41 6.05 0.91
C TYR A 32 4.40 5.21 0.12
N THR A 33 5.68 5.54 0.18
CA THR A 33 6.75 4.75 -0.44
C THR A 33 7.73 4.34 0.64
N CYS A 34 7.86 3.04 0.88
CA CYS A 34 8.81 2.53 1.86
C CYS A 34 10.23 2.75 1.34
N ARG A 35 11.08 3.40 2.12
CA ARG A 35 12.47 3.71 1.74
C ARG A 35 13.37 2.48 1.73
N LEU A 36 12.95 1.40 2.39
CA LEU A 36 13.76 0.20 2.58
C LEU A 36 13.41 -0.92 1.60
N CYS A 37 12.12 -1.16 1.32
CA CYS A 37 11.68 -2.22 0.40
C CYS A 37 11.08 -1.69 -0.90
N SER A 38 10.97 -0.38 -1.10
CA SER A 38 10.43 0.26 -2.31
C SER A 38 8.94 -0.02 -2.62
N ARG A 39 8.24 -0.80 -1.78
CA ARG A 39 6.79 -1.01 -1.85
C ARG A 39 6.05 0.31 -1.70
N LYS A 40 4.97 0.44 -2.45
CA LYS A 40 4.17 1.67 -2.53
C LYS A 40 2.73 1.37 -2.19
N PHE A 41 2.13 2.30 -1.48
CA PHE A 41 0.74 2.22 -1.10
C PHE A 41 0.07 3.57 -1.22
N CYS A 42 -1.24 3.57 -1.39
CA CYS A 42 -2.08 4.76 -1.34
C CYS A 42 -3.07 4.68 -0.18
N HIS A 43 -3.45 5.85 0.35
CA HIS A 43 -4.48 5.98 1.38
C HIS A 43 -5.18 7.33 1.20
N PHE A 44 -6.49 7.36 1.46
CA PHE A 44 -7.29 8.57 1.47
C PHE A 44 -7.45 9.09 2.89
N THR A 45 -7.28 10.39 3.12
CA THR A 45 -7.34 10.94 4.50
C THR A 45 -8.76 11.02 5.08
N VAL A 46 -9.80 10.99 4.25
CA VAL A 46 -11.21 11.11 4.69
C VAL A 46 -12.02 9.86 4.36
N GLN A 47 -11.81 9.26 3.18
CA GLN A 47 -12.53 8.04 2.82
C GLN A 47 -12.16 6.90 3.77
N SER A 48 -13.15 6.17 4.28
CA SER A 48 -12.96 5.05 5.23
C SER A 48 -12.26 3.82 4.64
N GLN A 49 -11.83 3.89 3.38
CA GLN A 49 -11.06 2.83 2.75
C GLN A 49 -9.66 2.78 3.38
N GLY A 50 -9.26 1.59 3.85
CA GLY A 50 -7.89 1.35 4.30
C GLY A 50 -6.86 1.55 3.17
N PRO A 51 -5.55 1.56 3.49
CA PRO A 51 -4.51 1.67 2.47
C PRO A 51 -4.56 0.49 1.48
N TRP A 52 -4.05 0.69 0.27
CA TRP A 52 -3.94 -0.36 -0.76
C TRP A 52 -2.59 -0.25 -1.49
N ALA A 53 -2.10 -1.36 -2.02
CA ALA A 53 -0.83 -1.38 -2.75
C ALA A 53 -1.00 -0.76 -4.15
N VAL A 54 0.07 -0.09 -4.61
CA VAL A 54 0.10 0.57 -5.92
C VAL A 54 1.41 0.33 -6.64
N ASP A 55 1.38 0.47 -7.97
CA ASP A 55 2.56 0.45 -8.82
C ASP A 55 3.36 1.78 -8.78
N GLY A 56 4.36 1.92 -9.67
CA GLY A 56 5.14 3.15 -9.83
C GLY A 56 4.31 4.37 -10.23
N GLU A 57 3.16 4.16 -10.87
CA GLU A 57 2.26 5.17 -11.43
C GLU A 57 1.04 5.46 -10.52
N SER A 58 0.98 4.88 -9.31
CA SER A 58 -0.16 5.00 -8.37
C SER A 58 -1.43 4.30 -8.82
N ARG A 59 -1.32 3.34 -9.74
CA ARG A 59 -2.44 2.47 -10.11
C ARG A 59 -2.58 1.38 -9.06
N ALA A 60 -3.83 1.08 -8.70
CA ALA A 60 -4.12 0.07 -7.69
C ALA A 60 -3.69 -1.32 -8.18
N LEU A 61 -2.98 -2.05 -7.33
CA LEU A 61 -2.69 -3.47 -7.56
C LEU A 61 -3.93 -4.31 -7.22
N GLU A 62 -3.95 -5.56 -7.68
CA GLU A 62 -4.95 -6.55 -7.28
C GLU A 62 -5.11 -6.61 -5.75
N SER A 63 -6.33 -6.91 -5.28
CA SER A 63 -6.62 -6.98 -3.84
C SER A 63 -5.74 -8.01 -3.14
N ALA A 64 -5.52 -9.19 -3.75
CA ALA A 64 -4.66 -10.23 -3.19
C ALA A 64 -3.19 -9.80 -3.01
N VAL A 65 -2.68 -8.94 -3.91
CA VAL A 65 -1.35 -8.34 -3.76
C VAL A 65 -1.36 -7.30 -2.64
N SER A 66 -2.37 -6.44 -2.61
CA SER A 66 -2.54 -5.43 -1.56
C SER A 66 -2.61 -6.04 -0.17
N ASP A 67 -3.48 -7.03 0.03
CA ASP A 67 -3.70 -7.70 1.31
C ASP A 67 -2.42 -8.36 1.82
N ARG A 68 -1.69 -9.04 0.93
CA ARG A 68 -0.41 -9.66 1.25
C ARG A 68 0.65 -8.63 1.64
N TRP A 69 0.85 -7.59 0.84
CA TRP A 69 1.85 -6.56 1.15
C TRP A 69 1.53 -5.79 2.43
N LEU A 70 0.24 -5.58 2.74
CA LEU A 70 -0.23 -4.95 3.97
C LEU A 70 -0.05 -5.84 5.20
N ALA A 71 -0.20 -7.15 5.05
CA ALA A 71 0.00 -8.13 6.11
C ALA A 71 1.48 -8.39 6.41
N GLU A 72 2.38 -8.14 5.46
CA GLU A 72 3.80 -8.39 5.62
C GLU A 72 4.54 -7.27 6.38
N ALA A 73 5.41 -7.67 7.31
CA ALA A 73 6.40 -6.77 7.87
C ALA A 73 7.39 -6.31 6.77
N CYS A 74 8.02 -5.16 6.96
CA CYS A 74 8.96 -4.61 6.01
C CYS A 74 10.13 -5.59 5.81
N PRO A 75 10.38 -6.09 4.59
CA PRO A 75 11.47 -7.02 4.32
C PRO A 75 12.84 -6.34 4.37
N ARG A 76 12.88 -5.00 4.47
CA ARG A 76 14.10 -4.16 4.50
C ARG A 76 15.04 -4.38 3.31
N GLY A 77 14.50 -4.79 2.17
CA GLY A 77 15.20 -4.99 0.92
C GLY A 77 14.21 -5.27 -0.21
N LEU A 78 14.73 -5.37 -1.44
CA LEU A 78 13.93 -5.76 -2.60
C LEU A 78 13.57 -7.24 -2.51
N VAL A 79 12.30 -7.56 -2.73
CA VAL A 79 11.80 -8.94 -2.79
C VAL A 79 11.59 -9.30 -4.25
N ALA A 80 12.10 -10.46 -4.68
CA ALA A 80 12.07 -10.88 -6.10
C ALA A 80 10.65 -10.91 -6.71
N GLY A 81 9.62 -11.18 -5.89
CA GLY A 81 8.22 -11.18 -6.34
C GLY A 81 7.58 -9.79 -6.46
N ASP A 82 8.17 -8.75 -5.85
CA ASP A 82 7.53 -7.43 -5.78
C ASP A 82 7.44 -6.76 -7.16
N GLU A 83 8.38 -7.03 -8.06
CA GLU A 83 8.35 -6.51 -9.43
C GLU A 83 7.17 -7.11 -10.21
N ALA A 84 7.03 -8.44 -10.19
CA ALA A 84 5.90 -9.13 -10.83
C ALA A 84 4.57 -8.69 -10.21
N ASP A 85 4.50 -8.57 -8.89
CA ASP A 85 3.34 -8.06 -8.17
C ASP A 85 2.98 -6.63 -8.58
N SER A 86 3.97 -5.77 -8.83
CA SER A 86 3.74 -4.38 -9.25
C SER A 86 3.11 -4.25 -10.65
N MET A 87 3.13 -5.32 -11.45
CA MET A 87 2.49 -5.39 -12.76
C MET A 87 1.06 -5.93 -12.69
N ARG A 88 0.65 -6.50 -11.55
CA ARG A 88 -0.68 -7.08 -11.31
C ARG A 88 -1.69 -6.00 -10.92
N LEU A 89 -2.14 -5.25 -11.93
CA LEU A 89 -3.07 -4.15 -11.74
C LEU A 89 -4.49 -4.66 -11.51
N ARG A 90 -5.22 -3.97 -10.63
CA ARG A 90 -6.66 -4.20 -10.48
C ARG A 90 -7.36 -3.77 -11.77
N GLU A 91 -8.17 -4.65 -12.32
CA GLU A 91 -8.99 -4.32 -13.49
C GLU A 91 -9.90 -3.12 -13.20
N PRO A 92 -10.07 -2.19 -14.16
CA PRO A 92 -11.14 -1.20 -14.07
C PRO A 92 -12.47 -1.96 -13.97
N LEU A 93 -13.28 -1.65 -12.96
CA LEU A 93 -14.67 -2.10 -12.95
C LEU A 93 -15.34 -1.44 -14.18
N HIS A 94 -15.67 -2.24 -15.19
CA HIS A 94 -16.50 -1.84 -16.33
C HIS A 94 -17.93 -1.56 -15.88
#